data_AF-A0A9N7BE79-F1
#
_entry.id   AF-A0A9N7BE79-F1
#
_cell.length_a   1.000
_cell.length_b   1.000
_cell.length_c   1.000
_cell.angle_alpha   90.00
_cell.angle_beta   90.00
_cell.angle_gamma   90.00
#
_symmetry.space_group_name_H-M   'P 1'
#
loop_
_entity.id
_entity.type
_entity.pdbx_description
1 polymer ?
#
loop_
_entity_poly.entity_id
_entity_poly.type
_entity_poly.pdbx_seq_one_letter_code
_entity_poly.pdbx_strand_id
1 'polypeptide(L)'
;MNKLLLTLSLANLFSFPTNLILRSENSSLTNKRSINSRYFDFPNKYLETSTRYEEKDFSTEINITNGPKIWFPTIKNEEDLKNAQWRDFDYDREKSSNWTKYYYGFKKILKTRSYYDGIRNIPPNISKYAEIIQGFVDKNWNNHLNKNDVYEMKIELVAGNYKMTRNPHGYSNGYPRAFYLSVDDDSRLTKIRIYAKLRTKITKSDQRRKYQSSWYKWRNYLQNKSFITIDSDTGGNLKTELVGNQMSDGFKTNKQFLEDKITEFNSKNRNDLTLQYEITSSNTISLYLKGDNFREKLADEIKIYFQTTDKFQTQELESRLNITLRKWVDFNTHATRLVDDVLVKDDKVKIVNSGTTRNAGRWITHAPLKVSFNALKDETEVLKINGQRVDVLNQRFETNLNDNRKNSSDNEREFNHGYQPKENKKKRWKELSFKKWI
;
A
#
# COMPACT_ATOMS: atom_id res chain seq x y z
N MET A 1 62.70 2.43 -33.44
CA MET A 1 61.42 3.05 -33.02
C MET A 1 60.77 2.19 -31.97
N ASN A 2 60.43 2.80 -30.84
CA ASN A 2 59.86 2.10 -29.69
C ASN A 2 58.41 1.74 -29.99
N LYS A 3 58.14 0.44 -30.12
CA LYS A 3 56.78 -0.11 -30.17
C LYS A 3 56.41 -0.54 -28.78
N LEU A 4 55.26 -0.10 -28.27
CA LEU A 4 54.71 -0.62 -27.02
C LEU A 4 53.96 -1.90 -27.37
N LEU A 5 54.40 -3.02 -26.80
CA LEU A 5 53.74 -4.31 -26.93
C LEU A 5 52.74 -4.44 -25.79
N LEU A 6 51.47 -4.65 -26.12
CA LEU A 6 50.39 -4.85 -25.17
C LEU A 6 49.84 -6.27 -25.33
N THR A 7 50.17 -7.17 -24.42
CA THR A 7 49.57 -8.52 -24.33
C THR A 7 48.51 -8.51 -23.25
N LEU A 8 47.28 -8.84 -23.62
CA LEU A 8 46.13 -8.83 -22.71
C LEU A 8 45.61 -10.24 -22.54
N SER A 9 45.65 -10.76 -21.32
CA SER A 9 45.02 -12.05 -21.00
C SER A 9 44.16 -11.91 -19.77
N LEU A 10 42.93 -12.41 -19.86
CA LEU A 10 42.00 -12.53 -18.75
C LEU A 10 42.05 -13.98 -18.28
N ALA A 11 42.37 -14.21 -17.02
CA ALA A 11 42.36 -15.55 -16.44
C ALA A 11 41.29 -15.63 -15.35
N ASN A 12 40.35 -16.55 -15.50
CA ASN A 12 39.56 -17.06 -14.39
C ASN A 12 40.47 -18.02 -13.62
N LEU A 13 40.75 -17.71 -12.36
CA LEU A 13 41.31 -18.71 -11.45
C LEU A 13 40.24 -19.80 -11.29
N PHE A 14 40.62 -21.04 -11.63
CA PHE A 14 39.73 -22.16 -11.90
C PHE A 14 38.72 -22.56 -10.80
N SER A 15 37.63 -23.17 -11.28
CA SER A 15 36.80 -24.23 -10.67
C SER A 15 37.03 -24.56 -9.20
N PHE A 16 36.19 -24.01 -8.33
CA PHE A 16 35.77 -24.66 -7.09
C PHE A 16 34.25 -24.51 -6.92
N PRO A 17 33.51 -25.58 -6.60
CA PRO A 17 32.14 -25.46 -6.14
C PRO A 17 32.16 -25.14 -4.64
N THR A 18 32.42 -23.90 -4.25
CA THR A 18 32.31 -23.49 -2.84
C THR A 18 31.94 -22.01 -2.79
N ASN A 19 30.76 -21.64 -2.28
CA ASN A 19 30.55 -21.53 -0.83
C ASN A 19 31.82 -21.06 -0.11
N LEU A 20 32.30 -19.86 -0.42
CA LEU A 20 33.27 -19.15 0.40
C LEU A 20 32.71 -17.79 0.78
N ILE A 21 32.01 -17.86 1.90
CA ILE A 21 31.80 -16.80 2.86
C ILE A 21 33.11 -16.02 3.01
N LEU A 22 33.18 -14.79 2.49
CA LEU A 22 34.10 -13.79 3.01
C LEU A 22 33.40 -13.07 4.16
N ARG A 23 33.58 -13.66 5.36
CA ARG A 23 33.68 -12.89 6.58
C ARG A 23 35.04 -12.18 6.54
N SER A 24 35.04 -10.88 6.24
CA SER A 24 36.01 -9.98 6.86
C SER A 24 35.28 -9.18 7.94
N GLU A 25 35.51 -9.64 9.17
CA GLU A 25 35.57 -8.89 10.43
C GLU A 25 35.01 -7.46 10.43
N ASN A 26 33.68 -7.39 10.38
CA ASN A 26 32.89 -6.73 11.43
C ASN A 26 31.61 -7.54 11.63
N SER A 27 31.79 -8.81 12.01
CA SER A 27 30.75 -9.60 12.64
C SER A 27 30.57 -9.13 14.09
N SER A 28 29.97 -7.95 14.27
CA SER A 28 28.97 -7.85 15.32
C SER A 28 27.72 -8.58 14.82
N LEU A 29 27.77 -9.90 14.99
CA LEU A 29 26.65 -10.82 14.96
C LEU A 29 25.74 -10.51 16.17
N THR A 30 25.22 -9.29 16.19
CA THR A 30 24.23 -8.80 17.14
C THR A 30 23.29 -7.86 16.39
N ASN A 31 22.64 -8.37 15.34
CA ASN A 31 21.34 -7.83 14.96
C ASN A 31 20.32 -8.97 14.83
N LYS A 32 20.07 -9.58 15.98
CA LYS A 32 18.71 -9.93 16.41
C LYS A 32 17.82 -8.68 16.56
N ARG A 33 18.20 -7.49 16.05
CA ARG A 33 17.27 -6.42 15.71
C ARG A 33 16.52 -6.81 14.43
N SER A 34 15.58 -7.72 14.67
CA SER A 34 14.28 -7.85 14.03
C SER A 34 14.28 -7.83 12.50
N ILE A 35 14.41 -9.01 11.87
CA ILE A 35 13.88 -9.28 10.52
C ILE A 35 12.39 -8.83 10.43
N ASN A 36 11.67 -8.86 11.56
CA ASN A 36 10.30 -8.33 11.69
C ASN A 36 10.18 -6.80 11.57
N SER A 37 11.26 -6.01 11.64
CA SER A 37 11.18 -4.55 11.57
C SER A 37 10.99 -4.00 10.15
N ARG A 38 11.28 -4.82 9.12
CA ARG A 38 11.16 -4.41 7.72
C ARG A 38 9.80 -4.73 7.12
N TYR A 39 9.02 -5.62 7.73
CA TYR A 39 7.71 -6.05 7.25
C TYR A 39 6.61 -5.44 8.10
N PHE A 40 5.80 -4.59 7.49
CA PHE A 40 4.71 -3.92 8.16
C PHE A 40 3.53 -4.87 8.40
N ASP A 41 2.89 -4.70 9.55
CA ASP A 41 1.62 -5.36 9.87
C ASP A 41 0.47 -4.74 9.07
N PHE A 42 -0.67 -5.41 9.07
CA PHE A 42 -1.86 -4.92 8.39
C PHE A 42 -2.26 -3.54 8.95
N PRO A 43 -2.52 -2.51 8.12
CA PRO A 43 -2.72 -1.14 8.60
C PRO A 43 -3.88 -1.00 9.61
N ASN A 44 -3.58 -0.47 10.80
CA ASN A 44 -4.56 -0.29 11.88
C ASN A 44 -5.76 0.58 11.46
N LYS A 45 -5.56 1.55 10.56
CA LYS A 45 -6.63 2.39 9.99
C LYS A 45 -7.75 1.58 9.30
N TYR A 46 -7.49 0.33 8.91
CA TYR A 46 -8.50 -0.57 8.33
C TYR A 46 -9.16 -1.48 9.37
N LEU A 47 -8.67 -1.47 10.61
CA LEU A 47 -9.30 -2.16 11.74
C LEU A 47 -10.30 -1.27 12.48
N GLU A 48 -10.20 0.05 12.27
CA GLU A 48 -11.12 1.04 12.82
C GLU A 48 -12.55 0.81 12.33
N THR A 49 -13.50 1.04 13.22
CA THR A 49 -14.92 1.01 12.90
C THR A 49 -15.47 2.43 12.92
N SER A 50 -16.25 2.77 11.88
CA SER A 50 -17.00 4.02 11.87
C SER A 50 -18.38 3.77 12.48
N THR A 51 -18.75 4.62 13.45
CA THR A 51 -20.13 4.70 13.90
C THR A 51 -20.91 5.51 12.88
N ARG A 52 -21.97 4.94 12.32
CA ARG A 52 -22.97 5.67 11.55
C ARG A 52 -24.34 5.42 12.16
N TYR A 53 -25.30 6.24 11.74
CA TYR A 53 -26.68 6.08 12.13
C TYR A 53 -27.51 5.76 10.89
N GLU A 54 -28.33 4.72 10.99
CA GLU A 54 -29.36 4.44 10.01
C GLU A 54 -30.70 4.91 10.55
N GLU A 55 -31.48 5.55 9.68
CA GLU A 55 -32.80 6.06 10.03
C GLU A 55 -33.86 5.08 9.54
N LYS A 56 -34.83 4.81 10.42
CA LYS A 56 -35.93 3.88 10.14
C LYS A 56 -37.24 4.48 10.64
N ASP A 57 -38.27 4.37 9.81
CA ASP A 57 -39.61 4.75 10.20
C ASP A 57 -40.39 3.53 10.71
N PHE A 58 -41.16 3.75 11.76
CA PHE A 58 -42.08 2.79 12.34
C PHE A 58 -43.47 3.41 12.42
N SER A 59 -44.48 2.66 12.04
CA SER A 59 -45.87 3.02 12.27
C SER A 59 -46.70 1.81 12.64
N THR A 60 -47.63 1.98 13.57
CA THR A 60 -48.63 0.96 13.89
C THR A 60 -49.98 1.60 14.21
N GLU A 61 -51.06 0.89 13.91
CA GLU A 61 -52.43 1.28 14.25
C GLU A 61 -53.05 0.20 15.12
N ILE A 62 -53.66 0.61 16.23
CA ILE A 62 -54.27 -0.26 17.24
C ILE A 62 -55.75 0.07 17.26
N ASN A 63 -56.58 -0.87 16.81
CA ASN A 63 -58.04 -0.77 16.89
C ASN A 63 -58.53 -1.25 18.26
N ILE A 64 -59.48 -0.52 18.88
CA ILE A 64 -59.95 -0.75 20.24
C ILE A 64 -61.48 -0.79 20.25
N THR A 65 -62.04 -1.96 20.56
CA THR A 65 -63.49 -2.21 20.51
C THR A 65 -64.26 -1.64 21.72
N ASN A 66 -63.59 -1.41 22.85
CA ASN A 66 -64.18 -0.88 24.08
C ASN A 66 -63.18 0.01 24.84
N GLY A 67 -62.70 1.07 24.18
CA GLY A 67 -61.69 1.92 24.79
C GLY A 67 -62.21 2.76 25.94
N PRO A 68 -61.30 3.30 26.76
CA PRO A 68 -61.67 4.24 27.81
C PRO A 68 -62.34 5.48 27.20
N LYS A 69 -63.31 6.06 27.92
CA LYS A 69 -63.83 7.40 27.60
C LYS A 69 -62.68 8.38 27.82
N ILE A 70 -62.18 8.93 26.72
CA ILE A 70 -61.09 9.90 26.79
C ILE A 70 -61.66 11.26 27.17
N TRP A 71 -60.82 12.05 27.85
CA TRP A 71 -61.00 13.47 28.13
C TRP A 71 -61.01 14.31 26.84
N PHE A 72 -61.89 13.99 25.88
CA PHE A 72 -62.37 15.01 24.99
C PHE A 72 -63.11 16.01 25.87
N PRO A 73 -62.79 17.31 25.81
CA PRO A 73 -63.43 18.31 26.63
C PRO A 73 -64.94 18.11 26.46
N THR A 74 -65.66 18.00 27.59
CA THR A 74 -67.12 17.97 27.52
C THR A 74 -67.54 19.36 27.09
N ILE A 75 -67.65 19.55 25.77
CA ILE A 75 -68.05 20.79 25.15
C ILE A 75 -69.55 20.90 25.38
N LYS A 76 -69.96 21.65 26.40
CA LYS A 76 -71.37 21.89 26.71
C LYS A 76 -71.87 23.20 26.11
N ASN A 77 -70.96 24.14 25.83
CA ASN A 77 -71.28 25.45 25.27
C ASN A 77 -70.12 26.03 24.43
N GLU A 78 -70.38 27.17 23.78
CA GLU A 78 -69.41 27.86 22.92
C GLU A 78 -68.20 28.44 23.67
N GLU A 79 -68.31 28.63 25.00
CA GLU A 79 -67.22 29.08 25.86
C GLU A 79 -66.27 27.93 26.22
N ASP A 80 -66.80 26.75 26.58
CA ASP A 80 -66.03 25.51 26.78
C ASP A 80 -65.21 25.19 25.54
N LEU A 81 -65.82 25.42 24.39
CA LEU A 81 -65.25 25.21 23.08
C LEU A 81 -64.11 26.20 22.76
N LYS A 82 -64.24 27.48 23.16
CA LYS A 82 -63.17 28.48 23.06
C LYS A 82 -62.03 28.18 24.05
N ASN A 83 -62.37 27.81 25.28
CA ASN A 83 -61.44 27.50 26.37
C ASN A 83 -60.65 26.21 26.12
N ALA A 84 -61.28 25.23 25.49
CA ALA A 84 -60.64 23.99 25.06
C ALA A 84 -59.63 24.19 23.92
N GLN A 85 -59.48 25.43 23.41
CA GLN A 85 -58.63 25.79 22.27
C GLN A 85 -58.78 24.78 21.13
N TRP A 86 -59.84 24.88 20.31
CA TRP A 86 -60.13 24.03 19.13
C TRP A 86 -58.92 23.46 18.36
N ARG A 87 -57.78 24.18 18.37
CA ARG A 87 -56.49 23.79 17.78
C ARG A 87 -55.85 22.54 18.40
N ASP A 88 -56.26 22.13 19.60
CA ASP A 88 -55.71 20.96 20.31
C ASP A 88 -56.29 19.63 19.83
N PHE A 89 -57.35 19.68 19.00
CA PHE A 89 -58.03 18.51 18.47
C PHE A 89 -58.20 18.63 16.96
N ASP A 90 -57.93 17.54 16.27
CA ASP A 90 -58.20 17.40 14.84
C ASP A 90 -59.40 16.44 14.67
N TYR A 91 -60.06 16.49 13.52
CA TYR A 91 -61.25 15.68 13.25
C TYR A 91 -61.13 14.99 11.89
N ASP A 92 -61.64 13.77 11.79
CA ASP A 92 -61.54 12.97 10.58
C ASP A 92 -62.47 13.50 9.46
N ARG A 93 -63.60 14.13 9.80
CA ARG A 93 -64.56 14.63 8.82
C ARG A 93 -65.36 15.83 9.31
N GLU A 94 -65.55 16.81 8.42
CA GLU A 94 -66.53 17.89 8.56
C GLU A 94 -67.59 17.80 7.46
N LYS A 95 -68.85 18.00 7.84
CA LYS A 95 -69.98 18.15 6.91
C LYS A 95 -70.74 19.41 7.30
N SER A 96 -71.09 20.24 6.31
CA SER A 96 -71.95 21.41 6.52
C SER A 96 -73.28 21.24 5.79
N SER A 97 -74.38 21.60 6.44
CA SER A 97 -75.72 21.61 5.85
C SER A 97 -76.59 22.65 6.55
N ASN A 98 -77.20 23.57 5.80
CA ASN A 98 -78.08 24.62 6.33
C ASN A 98 -77.50 25.35 7.55
N TRP A 99 -76.26 25.82 7.44
CA TRP A 99 -75.49 26.50 8.52
C TRP A 99 -75.13 25.63 9.74
N THR A 100 -75.64 24.39 9.82
CA THR A 100 -75.18 23.38 10.78
C THR A 100 -73.86 22.77 10.32
N LYS A 101 -72.91 22.66 11.25
CA LYS A 101 -71.66 21.92 11.06
C LYS A 101 -71.66 20.63 11.87
N TYR A 102 -71.24 19.55 11.23
CA TYR A 102 -71.06 18.24 11.85
C TYR A 102 -69.58 17.88 11.80
N TYR A 103 -69.00 17.56 12.95
CA TYR A 103 -67.62 17.11 13.11
C TYR A 103 -67.65 15.67 13.58
N TYR A 104 -66.84 14.81 12.97
CA TYR A 104 -66.79 13.38 13.26
C TYR A 104 -65.34 12.93 13.48
N GLY A 105 -65.17 11.98 14.40
CA GLY A 105 -63.91 11.26 14.58
C GLY A 105 -62.82 12.18 15.12
N PHE A 106 -62.91 12.51 16.39
CA PHE A 106 -61.96 13.45 17.01
C PHE A 106 -60.67 12.74 17.36
N LYS A 107 -59.53 13.42 17.19
CA LYS A 107 -58.22 12.90 17.55
C LYS A 107 -57.37 13.95 18.27
N LYS A 108 -56.60 13.47 19.25
CA LYS A 108 -55.56 14.23 19.94
C LYS A 108 -54.20 13.77 19.48
N ILE A 109 -53.34 14.70 19.09
CA ILE A 109 -51.99 14.42 18.58
C ILE A 109 -50.96 14.79 19.63
N LEU A 110 -50.16 13.82 20.05
CA LEU A 110 -49.03 14.01 20.96
C LEU A 110 -47.74 13.87 20.16
N LYS A 111 -46.89 14.90 20.15
CA LYS A 111 -45.57 14.88 19.48
C LYS A 111 -44.47 14.93 20.54
N THR A 112 -43.52 14.01 20.46
CA THR A 112 -42.41 13.89 21.42
C THR A 112 -41.09 13.56 20.72
N ARG A 113 -39.97 13.71 21.45
CA ARG A 113 -38.61 13.48 20.95
C ARG A 113 -38.00 12.15 21.39
N SER A 114 -38.77 11.34 22.11
CA SER A 114 -38.35 10.01 22.54
C SER A 114 -39.57 9.13 22.80
N TYR A 115 -39.34 7.82 22.84
CA TYR A 115 -40.35 6.85 23.22
C TYR A 115 -40.92 7.15 24.61
N TYR A 116 -40.06 7.30 25.61
CA TYR A 116 -40.47 7.45 27.01
C TYR A 116 -41.18 8.77 27.27
N ASP A 117 -40.78 9.85 26.59
CA ASP A 117 -41.53 11.11 26.64
C ASP A 117 -42.91 10.94 26.00
N GLY A 118 -43.00 10.17 24.90
CA GLY A 118 -44.27 9.81 24.25
C GLY A 118 -45.24 9.15 25.22
N ILE A 119 -44.76 8.13 25.93
CA ILE A 119 -45.52 7.39 26.94
C ILE A 119 -45.91 8.29 28.13
N ARG A 120 -44.96 9.09 28.64
CA ARG A 120 -45.17 9.97 29.80
C ARG A 120 -46.16 11.10 29.52
N ASN A 121 -46.17 11.63 28.30
CA ASN A 121 -47.03 12.75 27.91
C ASN A 121 -48.46 12.33 27.52
N ILE A 122 -48.80 11.05 27.61
CA ILE A 122 -50.19 10.60 27.54
C ILE A 122 -50.94 11.23 28.74
N PRO A 123 -52.01 12.02 28.52
CA PRO A 123 -52.59 12.88 29.55
C PRO A 123 -52.94 12.13 30.86
N PRO A 124 -52.46 12.60 32.03
CA PRO A 124 -52.61 11.89 33.31
C PRO A 124 -53.96 12.11 34.03
N ASN A 125 -54.82 13.02 33.55
CA ASN A 125 -55.97 13.52 34.34
C ASN A 125 -57.13 12.52 34.57
N ILE A 126 -56.94 11.25 34.20
CA ILE A 126 -57.62 10.13 34.87
C ILE A 126 -56.58 8.99 34.93
N SER A 127 -55.78 8.93 36.00
CA SER A 127 -54.59 8.05 36.12
C SER A 127 -54.84 6.60 35.66
N LYS A 128 -56.02 6.05 35.96
CA LYS A 128 -56.43 4.68 35.59
C LYS A 128 -56.46 4.40 34.08
N TYR A 129 -56.59 5.42 33.24
CA TYR A 129 -56.67 5.24 31.78
C TYR A 129 -55.33 5.50 31.08
N ALA A 130 -54.45 6.30 31.68
CA ALA A 130 -53.10 6.52 31.15
C ALA A 130 -52.32 5.20 31.11
N GLU A 131 -52.34 4.42 32.20
CA GLU A 131 -51.68 3.10 32.28
C GLU A 131 -52.21 2.12 31.23
N ILE A 132 -53.52 2.13 30.96
CA ILE A 132 -54.14 1.28 29.94
C ILE A 132 -53.65 1.65 28.54
N ILE A 133 -53.61 2.95 28.21
CA ILE A 133 -53.14 3.43 26.90
C ILE A 133 -51.64 3.14 26.75
N GLN A 134 -50.84 3.38 27.78
CA GLN A 134 -49.42 3.03 27.81
C GLN A 134 -49.23 1.53 27.58
N GLY A 135 -50.01 0.68 28.24
CA GLY A 135 -50.00 -0.77 28.03
C GLY A 135 -50.34 -1.18 26.59
N PHE A 136 -51.30 -0.51 25.94
CA PHE A 136 -51.58 -0.74 24.52
C PHE A 136 -50.39 -0.34 23.63
N VAL A 137 -49.78 0.82 23.85
CA VAL A 137 -48.62 1.28 23.08
C VAL A 137 -47.42 0.33 23.27
N ASP A 138 -47.11 -0.02 24.52
CA ASP A 138 -46.00 -0.90 24.87
C ASP A 138 -46.17 -2.32 24.30
N LYS A 139 -47.37 -2.89 24.38
CA LYS A 139 -47.66 -4.24 23.87
C LYS A 139 -47.60 -4.33 22.34
N ASN A 140 -47.94 -3.25 21.65
CA ASN A 140 -47.96 -3.19 20.19
C ASN A 140 -46.68 -2.57 19.61
N TRP A 141 -45.70 -2.24 20.46
CA TRP A 141 -44.37 -1.87 20.01
C TRP A 141 -43.67 -3.09 19.40
N ASN A 142 -42.96 -2.90 18.29
CA ASN A 142 -42.21 -3.99 17.69
C ASN A 142 -41.03 -4.35 18.60
N ASN A 143 -41.02 -5.57 19.16
CA ASN A 143 -39.98 -6.06 20.06
C ASN A 143 -38.57 -6.08 19.44
N HIS A 144 -38.45 -6.01 18.11
CA HIS A 144 -37.18 -5.90 17.40
C HIS A 144 -36.67 -4.46 17.23
N LEU A 145 -37.44 -3.45 17.67
CA LEU A 145 -37.04 -2.04 17.63
C LEU A 145 -36.64 -1.56 19.02
N ASN A 146 -35.44 -1.00 19.13
CA ASN A 146 -34.96 -0.43 20.38
C ASN A 146 -35.67 0.90 20.68
N LYS A 147 -36.36 0.98 21.82
CA LYS A 147 -37.07 2.17 22.29
C LYS A 147 -36.14 3.38 22.48
N ASN A 148 -34.87 3.14 22.81
CA ASN A 148 -33.86 4.19 23.00
C ASN A 148 -33.41 4.85 21.69
N ASP A 149 -33.66 4.21 20.55
CA ASP A 149 -33.27 4.75 19.23
C ASP A 149 -34.30 5.76 18.70
N VAL A 150 -35.46 5.88 19.35
CA VAL A 150 -36.52 6.82 18.94
C VAL A 150 -36.10 8.25 19.24
N TYR A 151 -36.04 9.09 18.19
CA TYR A 151 -35.72 10.52 18.31
C TYR A 151 -36.89 11.44 17.93
N GLU A 152 -37.94 10.87 17.32
CA GLU A 152 -39.19 11.55 17.01
C GLU A 152 -40.33 10.54 17.14
N MET A 153 -41.40 10.92 17.83
CA MET A 153 -42.60 10.09 17.98
C MET A 153 -43.86 10.94 17.93
N LYS A 154 -44.89 10.40 17.27
CA LYS A 154 -46.23 10.96 17.20
C LYS A 154 -47.23 9.87 17.62
N ILE A 155 -48.03 10.17 18.64
CA ILE A 155 -49.13 9.31 19.08
C ILE A 155 -50.45 10.04 18.81
N GLU A 156 -51.35 9.41 18.07
CA GLU A 156 -52.70 9.90 17.82
C GLU A 156 -53.68 9.05 18.61
N LEU A 157 -54.46 9.69 19.48
CA LEU A 157 -55.54 9.06 20.25
C LEU A 157 -56.87 9.45 19.59
N VAL A 158 -57.62 8.49 19.05
CA VAL A 158 -58.78 8.74 18.19
C VAL A 158 -60.07 8.22 18.84
N ALA A 159 -61.07 9.09 18.98
CA ALA A 159 -62.46 8.72 19.24
C ALA A 159 -63.26 8.79 17.94
N GLY A 160 -63.20 7.71 17.16
CA GLY A 160 -63.77 7.64 15.81
C GLY A 160 -65.29 7.77 15.76
N ASN A 161 -65.98 7.36 16.83
CA ASN A 161 -67.45 7.41 16.92
C ASN A 161 -67.96 8.75 17.47
N TYR A 162 -67.07 9.60 18.03
CA TYR A 162 -67.49 10.85 18.64
C TYR A 162 -67.91 11.84 17.56
N LYS A 163 -69.11 12.41 17.75
CA LYS A 163 -69.71 13.39 16.86
C LYS A 163 -70.05 14.65 17.64
N MET A 164 -69.75 15.78 17.05
CA MET A 164 -70.19 17.09 17.51
C MET A 164 -70.99 17.77 16.42
N THR A 165 -72.13 18.34 16.79
CA THR A 165 -73.01 19.11 15.94
C THR A 165 -73.05 20.54 16.45
N ARG A 166 -72.71 21.51 15.60
CA ARG A 166 -72.82 22.94 15.86
C ARG A 166 -74.00 23.49 15.06
N ASN A 167 -75.11 23.69 15.74
CA ASN A 167 -76.38 24.14 15.16
C ASN A 167 -76.53 25.66 15.28
N PRO A 168 -77.00 26.36 14.24
CA PRO A 168 -77.36 27.77 14.34
C PRO A 168 -78.55 27.96 15.29
N HIS A 169 -78.51 29.02 16.10
CA HIS A 169 -79.61 29.46 16.92
C HIS A 169 -79.82 30.97 16.83
N GLY A 170 -81.07 31.38 16.61
CA GLY A 170 -81.45 32.77 16.39
C GLY A 170 -80.94 33.29 15.05
N TYR A 171 -81.79 34.04 14.33
CA TYR A 171 -81.47 34.57 13.01
C TYR A 171 -81.68 36.08 12.96
N SER A 172 -80.82 36.77 12.22
CA SER A 172 -80.96 38.19 11.92
C SER A 172 -80.43 38.48 10.54
N ASN A 173 -81.24 39.13 9.72
CA ASN A 173 -80.91 39.44 8.32
C ASN A 173 -80.46 38.20 7.52
N GLY A 174 -81.06 37.03 7.80
CA GLY A 174 -80.71 35.76 7.13
C GLY A 174 -79.46 35.05 7.68
N TYR A 175 -78.76 35.61 8.67
CA TYR A 175 -77.56 35.01 9.26
C TYR A 175 -77.79 34.53 10.70
N PRO A 176 -77.18 33.40 11.12
CA PRO A 176 -77.22 32.94 12.51
C PRO A 176 -76.58 33.95 13.48
N ARG A 177 -77.24 34.22 14.62
CA ARG A 177 -76.71 35.11 15.69
C ARG A 177 -75.92 34.35 16.77
N ALA A 178 -76.25 33.10 17.03
CA ALA A 178 -75.60 32.25 18.03
C ALA A 178 -75.54 30.79 17.54
N PHE A 179 -74.82 29.93 18.26
CA PHE A 179 -74.78 28.50 17.98
C PHE A 179 -74.98 27.67 19.25
N TYR A 180 -75.68 26.54 19.13
CA TYR A 180 -75.71 25.50 20.14
C TYR A 180 -74.89 24.30 19.73
N LEU A 181 -74.30 23.65 20.73
CA LEU A 181 -73.50 22.46 20.55
C LEU A 181 -74.28 21.25 21.07
N SER A 182 -74.29 20.20 20.26
CA SER A 182 -74.81 18.88 20.62
C SER A 182 -73.70 17.88 20.38
N VAL A 183 -73.38 17.08 21.39
CA VAL A 183 -72.30 16.10 21.34
C VAL A 183 -72.84 14.71 21.66
N ASP A 184 -72.31 13.70 20.99
CA ASP A 184 -72.62 12.31 21.32
C ASP A 184 -71.88 11.89 22.60
N ASP A 185 -72.51 11.11 23.47
CA ASP A 185 -71.89 10.69 24.76
C ASP A 185 -70.76 9.65 24.61
N ASP A 186 -70.52 9.16 23.40
CA ASP A 186 -69.52 8.12 23.12
C ASP A 186 -68.18 8.70 22.66
N SER A 187 -67.46 9.32 23.62
CA SER A 187 -66.08 9.81 23.44
C SER A 187 -65.00 8.73 23.64
N ARG A 188 -65.37 7.45 23.49
CA ARG A 188 -64.45 6.33 23.73
C ARG A 188 -63.34 6.30 22.69
N LEU A 189 -62.15 5.95 23.15
CA LEU A 189 -61.02 5.65 22.29
C LEU A 189 -61.38 4.46 21.39
N THR A 190 -61.34 4.65 20.09
CA THR A 190 -61.55 3.58 19.11
C THR A 190 -60.27 3.19 18.41
N LYS A 191 -59.28 4.10 18.30
CA LYS A 191 -58.00 3.83 17.66
C LYS A 191 -56.83 4.57 18.30
N ILE A 192 -55.66 3.93 18.36
CA ILE A 192 -54.37 4.57 18.62
C ILE A 192 -53.49 4.42 17.39
N ARG A 193 -52.90 5.51 16.90
CA ARG A 193 -51.85 5.45 15.87
C ARG A 193 -50.54 5.91 16.43
N ILE A 194 -49.49 5.14 16.18
CA ILE A 194 -48.14 5.47 16.61
C ILE A 194 -47.30 5.60 15.36
N TYR A 195 -46.54 6.69 15.29
CA TYR A 195 -45.51 6.90 14.29
C TYR A 195 -44.22 7.24 15.03
N ALA A 196 -43.12 6.63 14.67
CA ALA A 196 -41.83 6.89 15.28
C ALA A 196 -40.73 6.88 14.23
N LYS A 197 -39.76 7.78 14.38
CA LYS A 197 -38.49 7.73 13.66
C LYS A 197 -37.41 7.27 14.61
N LEU A 198 -36.68 6.25 14.17
CA LEU A 198 -35.60 5.62 14.91
C LEU A 198 -34.28 5.94 14.24
N ARG A 199 -33.24 6.11 15.06
CA ARG A 199 -31.87 6.32 14.63
C ARG A 199 -30.97 5.26 15.25
N THR A 200 -30.80 4.16 14.54
CA THR A 200 -30.05 3.01 15.05
C THR A 200 -28.56 3.18 14.80
N LYS A 201 -27.77 2.99 15.85
CA LYS A 201 -26.32 3.04 15.78
C LYS A 201 -25.81 1.78 15.06
N ILE A 202 -25.22 1.95 13.88
CA ILE A 202 -24.56 0.89 13.16
C ILE A 202 -23.04 1.05 13.21
N THR A 203 -22.35 -0.06 13.39
CA THR A 203 -20.89 -0.11 13.38
C THR A 203 -20.45 -0.68 12.04
N LYS A 204 -19.91 0.16 11.16
CA LYS A 204 -19.42 -0.29 9.84
C LYS A 204 -17.91 -0.40 9.88
N SER A 205 -17.40 -1.61 9.62
CA SER A 205 -15.98 -1.86 9.43
C SER A 205 -15.49 -1.31 8.10
N ASP A 206 -14.21 -0.95 8.03
CA ASP A 206 -13.56 -0.65 6.75
C ASP A 206 -13.63 -1.87 5.83
N GLN A 207 -14.06 -1.68 4.59
CA GLN A 207 -14.19 -2.76 3.60
C GLN A 207 -12.85 -3.46 3.32
N ARG A 208 -11.73 -2.77 3.51
CA ARG A 208 -10.38 -3.31 3.30
C ARG A 208 -9.97 -4.30 4.37
N ARG A 209 -10.66 -4.35 5.52
CA ARG A 209 -10.42 -5.34 6.57
C ARG A 209 -10.49 -6.78 6.06
N LYS A 210 -11.27 -7.05 5.01
CA LYS A 210 -11.36 -8.37 4.35
C LYS A 210 -10.00 -8.91 3.87
N TYR A 211 -9.03 -8.04 3.59
CA TYR A 211 -7.71 -8.41 3.10
C TYR A 211 -6.69 -8.77 4.18
N GLN A 212 -7.07 -8.74 5.47
CA GLN A 212 -6.14 -8.99 6.57
C GLN A 212 -5.44 -10.36 6.45
N SER A 213 -6.19 -11.42 6.14
CA SER A 213 -5.62 -12.77 5.94
C SER A 213 -4.68 -12.81 4.74
N SER A 214 -5.09 -12.18 3.64
CA SER A 214 -4.34 -12.07 2.39
C SER A 214 -3.02 -11.31 2.58
N TRP A 215 -3.02 -10.27 3.43
CA TRP A 215 -1.82 -9.53 3.85
C TRP A 215 -0.82 -10.44 4.56
N TYR A 216 -1.28 -11.14 5.61
CA TYR A 216 -0.40 -12.00 6.40
C TYR A 216 0.11 -13.21 5.63
N LYS A 217 -0.64 -13.72 4.64
CA LYS A 217 -0.15 -14.74 3.71
C LYS A 217 1.08 -14.26 2.95
N TRP A 218 1.04 -13.04 2.40
CA TRP A 218 2.18 -12.44 1.72
C TRP A 218 3.35 -12.16 2.66
N ARG A 219 3.05 -11.57 3.82
CA ARG A 219 4.06 -11.29 4.85
C ARG A 219 4.80 -12.56 5.24
N ASN A 220 4.06 -13.64 5.54
CA ASN A 220 4.66 -14.92 5.95
C ASN A 220 5.49 -15.57 4.84
N TYR A 221 5.06 -15.48 3.58
CA TYR A 221 5.82 -15.99 2.44
C TYR A 221 7.17 -15.27 2.26
N LEU A 222 7.19 -13.96 2.50
CA LEU A 222 8.35 -13.11 2.24
C LEU A 222 9.24 -12.89 3.46
N GLN A 223 8.71 -12.84 4.68
CA GLN A 223 9.47 -12.50 5.90
C GLN A 223 10.63 -13.44 6.20
N ASN A 224 10.58 -14.68 5.69
CA ASN A 224 11.67 -15.64 5.81
C ASN A 224 12.81 -15.40 4.80
N LYS A 225 12.66 -14.43 3.89
CA LYS A 225 13.63 -14.09 2.85
C LYS A 225 14.34 -12.80 3.23
N SER A 226 15.63 -12.89 3.55
CA SER A 226 16.46 -11.71 3.85
C SER A 226 16.82 -10.88 2.61
N PHE A 227 16.68 -11.47 1.42
CA PHE A 227 16.93 -10.88 0.11
C PHE A 227 16.11 -11.63 -0.97
N ILE A 228 15.96 -11.02 -2.14
CA ILE A 228 15.38 -11.67 -3.33
C ILE A 228 16.51 -11.88 -4.35
N THR A 229 16.66 -13.12 -4.80
CA THR A 229 17.60 -13.45 -5.88
C THR A 229 16.89 -13.39 -7.22
N ILE A 230 17.53 -12.74 -8.20
CA ILE A 230 17.13 -12.70 -9.60
C ILE A 230 18.33 -13.05 -10.49
N ASP A 231 18.05 -13.53 -11.69
CA ASP A 231 19.09 -13.72 -12.70
C ASP A 231 19.57 -12.38 -13.27
N SER A 232 20.75 -12.37 -13.88
CA SER A 232 21.34 -11.19 -14.50
C SER A 232 22.19 -11.54 -15.71
N ASP A 233 21.79 -11.00 -16.87
CA ASP A 233 22.57 -11.07 -18.12
C ASP A 233 23.61 -9.94 -18.22
N THR A 234 23.51 -8.91 -17.36
CA THR A 234 24.29 -7.66 -17.45
C THR A 234 25.20 -7.39 -16.26
N GLY A 235 25.03 -8.09 -15.14
CA GLY A 235 25.71 -7.77 -13.88
C GLY A 235 25.30 -6.40 -13.34
N GLY A 236 26.18 -5.76 -12.57
CA GLY A 236 25.94 -4.41 -12.05
C GLY A 236 24.75 -4.32 -11.06
N ASN A 237 23.78 -3.45 -11.34
CA ASN A 237 22.66 -3.13 -10.45
C ASN A 237 21.30 -3.04 -11.18
N LEU A 238 20.20 -2.75 -10.46
CA LEU A 238 18.84 -2.69 -11.04
C LEU A 238 18.65 -1.60 -12.10
N LYS A 239 19.55 -0.63 -12.17
CA LYS A 239 19.55 0.48 -13.15
C LYS A 239 20.53 0.24 -14.29
N THR A 240 21.21 -0.90 -14.35
CA THR A 240 22.09 -1.25 -15.48
C THR A 240 21.25 -1.34 -16.77
N GLU A 241 21.60 -0.52 -17.76
CA GLU A 241 21.01 -0.54 -19.10
C GLU A 241 21.75 -1.52 -20.03
N LEU A 242 21.09 -1.93 -21.10
CA LEU A 242 21.72 -2.72 -22.16
C LEU A 242 22.62 -1.82 -23.01
N VAL A 243 23.76 -2.35 -23.46
CA VAL A 243 24.74 -1.64 -24.29
C VAL A 243 24.97 -2.34 -25.64
N GLY A 244 25.21 -1.55 -26.69
CA GLY A 244 25.50 -2.07 -28.03
C GLY A 244 24.38 -2.98 -28.58
N ASN A 245 24.77 -4.15 -29.10
CA ASN A 245 23.85 -5.12 -29.72
C ASN A 245 23.17 -6.06 -28.71
N GLN A 246 23.34 -5.85 -27.40
CA GLN A 246 22.78 -6.74 -26.37
C GLN A 246 21.26 -6.93 -26.49
N MET A 247 20.53 -5.88 -26.88
CA MET A 247 19.09 -5.98 -27.06
C MET A 247 18.70 -6.89 -28.24
N SER A 248 19.42 -6.81 -29.37
CA SER A 248 19.22 -7.72 -30.51
C SER A 248 19.65 -9.15 -30.20
N ASP A 249 20.62 -9.33 -29.30
CA ASP A 249 21.12 -10.64 -28.84
C ASP A 249 20.23 -11.24 -27.71
N GLY A 250 19.12 -10.59 -27.42
CA GLY A 250 18.09 -11.05 -26.49
C GLY A 250 18.53 -11.01 -25.02
N PHE A 251 19.46 -10.14 -24.64
CA PHE A 251 19.79 -9.89 -23.23
C PHE A 251 18.59 -9.24 -22.53
N LYS A 252 18.38 -9.59 -21.26
CA LYS A 252 17.41 -8.92 -20.39
C LYS A 252 18.12 -8.00 -19.39
N THR A 253 17.49 -6.86 -19.13
CA THR A 253 17.90 -5.98 -18.02
C THR A 253 17.59 -6.61 -16.66
N ASN A 254 18.31 -6.19 -15.62
CA ASN A 254 18.03 -6.62 -14.25
C ASN A 254 16.62 -6.21 -13.78
N LYS A 255 16.10 -5.09 -14.29
CA LYS A 255 14.72 -4.68 -14.03
C LYS A 255 13.71 -5.68 -14.61
N GLN A 256 13.92 -6.15 -15.84
CA GLN A 256 13.05 -7.17 -16.44
C GLN A 256 13.08 -8.49 -15.66
N PHE A 257 14.25 -8.95 -15.21
CA PHE A 257 14.34 -10.14 -14.35
C PHE A 257 13.62 -9.95 -13.01
N LEU A 258 13.64 -8.73 -12.45
CA LEU A 258 12.87 -8.42 -11.25
C LEU A 258 11.36 -8.45 -11.52
N GLU A 259 10.89 -7.91 -12.65
CA GLU A 259 9.48 -7.97 -13.07
C GLU A 259 9.01 -9.42 -13.24
N ASP A 260 9.82 -10.25 -13.91
CA ASP A 260 9.58 -11.68 -14.07
C ASP A 260 9.49 -12.38 -12.70
N LYS A 261 10.38 -12.04 -11.75
CA LYS A 261 10.38 -12.62 -10.41
C LYS A 261 9.16 -12.24 -9.58
N ILE A 262 8.72 -10.99 -9.65
CA ILE A 262 7.52 -10.52 -8.95
C ILE A 262 6.27 -11.17 -9.57
N THR A 263 6.25 -11.35 -10.89
CA THR A 263 5.19 -12.09 -11.59
C THR A 263 5.17 -13.56 -11.17
N GLU A 264 6.33 -14.21 -11.04
CA GLU A 264 6.46 -15.57 -10.51
C GLU A 264 5.92 -15.67 -9.08
N PHE A 265 6.24 -14.73 -8.20
CA PHE A 265 5.72 -14.72 -6.84
C PHE A 265 4.19 -14.61 -6.83
N ASN A 266 3.62 -13.71 -7.64
CA ASN A 266 2.17 -13.53 -7.76
C ASN A 266 1.47 -14.77 -8.32
N SER A 267 2.06 -15.44 -9.32
CA SER A 267 1.47 -16.64 -9.92
C SER A 267 1.50 -17.84 -8.98
N LYS A 268 2.61 -18.03 -8.23
CA LYS A 268 2.76 -19.10 -7.23
C LYS A 268 1.93 -18.87 -5.97
N ASN A 269 1.74 -17.61 -5.57
CA ASN A 269 0.97 -17.24 -4.38
C ASN A 269 -0.30 -16.52 -4.75
N ARG A 270 -1.24 -17.22 -5.43
CA ARG A 270 -2.57 -16.66 -5.71
C ARG A 270 -3.21 -16.13 -4.42
N ASN A 271 -3.56 -14.86 -4.45
CA ASN A 271 -3.97 -14.09 -3.30
C ASN A 271 -4.83 -12.91 -3.77
N ASP A 272 -5.72 -12.39 -2.90
CA ASP A 272 -6.60 -11.26 -3.25
C ASP A 272 -5.85 -9.93 -3.33
N LEU A 273 -4.59 -9.93 -2.91
CA LEU A 273 -3.66 -8.82 -3.02
C LEU A 273 -2.55 -9.19 -4.00
N THR A 274 -2.20 -8.26 -4.88
CA THR A 274 -1.08 -8.42 -5.82
C THR A 274 0.18 -7.76 -5.25
N LEU A 275 1.29 -8.48 -5.27
CA LEU A 275 2.60 -7.97 -4.92
C LEU A 275 3.13 -7.05 -6.02
N GLN A 276 3.59 -5.88 -5.62
CA GLN A 276 4.26 -4.89 -6.46
C GLN A 276 5.54 -4.42 -5.77
N TYR A 277 6.37 -3.69 -6.50
CA TYR A 277 7.62 -3.16 -5.96
C TYR A 277 7.88 -1.72 -6.41
N GLU A 278 8.86 -1.10 -5.78
CA GLU A 278 9.44 0.18 -6.16
C GLU A 278 10.96 0.12 -5.93
N ILE A 279 11.75 0.58 -6.91
CA ILE A 279 13.21 0.58 -6.81
C ILE A 279 13.63 1.80 -5.97
N THR A 280 14.16 1.55 -4.77
CA THR A 280 14.56 2.62 -3.85
C THR A 280 16.04 2.99 -3.98
N SER A 281 16.88 2.06 -4.44
CA SER A 281 18.31 2.29 -4.69
C SER A 281 18.81 1.36 -5.79
N SER A 282 20.11 1.36 -6.06
CA SER A 282 20.75 0.51 -7.06
C SER A 282 20.42 -0.97 -6.86
N ASN A 283 20.42 -1.48 -5.61
CA ASN A 283 20.21 -2.90 -5.30
C ASN A 283 19.13 -3.14 -4.23
N THR A 284 18.23 -2.18 -4.01
CA THR A 284 17.18 -2.30 -3.00
C THR A 284 15.82 -1.88 -3.54
N ILE A 285 14.78 -2.53 -3.03
CA ILE A 285 13.39 -2.25 -3.37
C ILE A 285 12.52 -2.14 -2.11
N SER A 286 11.41 -1.43 -2.21
CA SER A 286 10.27 -1.58 -1.29
C SER A 286 9.22 -2.47 -1.96
N LEU A 287 8.50 -3.25 -1.15
CA LEU A 287 7.41 -4.09 -1.60
C LEU A 287 6.07 -3.49 -1.17
N TYR A 288 5.09 -3.58 -2.05
CA TYR A 288 3.73 -3.07 -1.84
C TYR A 288 2.71 -4.15 -2.16
N LEU A 289 1.57 -4.11 -1.46
CA LEU A 289 0.40 -4.89 -1.80
C LEU A 289 -0.69 -4.00 -2.36
N LYS A 290 -1.17 -4.35 -3.54
CA LYS A 290 -2.28 -3.68 -4.23
C LYS A 290 -3.55 -4.52 -4.08
N GLY A 291 -4.62 -3.88 -3.61
CA GLY A 291 -6.00 -4.38 -3.64
C GLY A 291 -6.87 -3.58 -4.59
N ASP A 292 -8.20 -3.67 -4.44
CA ASP A 292 -9.19 -3.03 -5.34
C ASP A 292 -8.91 -1.54 -5.53
N ASN A 293 -8.83 -0.78 -4.42
CA ASN A 293 -8.73 0.68 -4.42
C ASN A 293 -7.62 1.20 -3.50
N PHE A 294 -6.57 0.40 -3.25
CA PHE A 294 -5.45 0.83 -2.41
C PHE A 294 -4.14 0.14 -2.79
N ARG A 295 -3.03 0.79 -2.43
CA ARG A 295 -1.67 0.27 -2.49
C ARG A 295 -0.99 0.63 -1.19
N GLU A 296 -0.51 -0.35 -0.45
CA GLU A 296 0.10 -0.17 0.87
C GLU A 296 1.46 -0.84 0.93
N LYS A 297 2.39 -0.23 1.66
CA LYS A 297 3.76 -0.74 1.79
C LYS A 297 3.75 -1.98 2.69
N LEU A 298 4.21 -3.11 2.16
CA LEU A 298 4.35 -4.36 2.90
C LEU A 298 5.73 -4.47 3.53
N ALA A 299 6.77 -4.09 2.79
CA ALA A 299 8.13 -4.16 3.29
C ALA A 299 9.03 -3.08 2.69
N ASP A 300 10.09 -2.74 3.42
CA ASP A 300 11.11 -1.80 2.95
C ASP A 300 12.52 -2.39 2.96
N GLU A 301 13.41 -1.78 2.19
CA GLU A 301 14.84 -2.11 2.11
C GLU A 301 15.13 -3.59 1.80
N ILE A 302 14.34 -4.17 0.90
CA ILE A 302 14.56 -5.53 0.42
C ILE A 302 15.74 -5.53 -0.55
N LYS A 303 16.81 -6.24 -0.18
CA LYS A 303 18.02 -6.36 -1.00
C LYS A 303 17.79 -7.32 -2.16
N ILE A 304 18.28 -6.94 -3.34
CA ILE A 304 18.33 -7.78 -4.53
C ILE A 304 19.72 -8.37 -4.67
N TYR A 305 19.78 -9.68 -4.91
CA TYR A 305 21.00 -10.41 -5.23
C TYR A 305 20.94 -10.90 -6.68
N PHE A 306 22.04 -10.72 -7.42
CA PHE A 306 22.11 -11.07 -8.83
C PHE A 306 22.86 -12.39 -9.01
N GLN A 307 22.23 -13.33 -9.69
CA GLN A 307 22.84 -14.56 -10.15
C GLN A 307 23.15 -14.45 -11.65
N THR A 308 24.43 -14.49 -12.01
CA THR A 308 24.85 -14.29 -13.39
C THR A 308 24.47 -15.47 -14.28
N THR A 309 23.92 -15.21 -15.46
CA THR A 309 23.58 -16.23 -16.47
C THR A 309 24.76 -16.58 -17.38
N ASP A 310 24.58 -17.56 -18.27
CA ASP A 310 25.58 -17.88 -19.30
C ASP A 310 25.81 -16.72 -20.28
N LYS A 311 24.75 -15.96 -20.59
CA LYS A 311 24.84 -14.76 -21.45
C LYS A 311 25.77 -13.70 -20.86
N PHE A 312 25.73 -13.54 -19.54
CA PHE A 312 26.66 -12.67 -18.83
C PHE A 312 28.10 -13.14 -18.99
N GLN A 313 28.34 -14.46 -18.88
CA GLN A 313 29.67 -15.02 -19.04
C GLN A 313 30.18 -14.85 -20.48
N THR A 314 29.30 -14.91 -21.49
CA THR A 314 29.68 -14.75 -22.90
C THR A 314 29.82 -13.31 -23.37
N GLN A 315 29.65 -12.29 -22.50
CA GLN A 315 29.87 -10.90 -22.89
C GLN A 315 31.29 -10.69 -23.43
N GLU A 316 31.38 -10.00 -24.57
CA GLU A 316 32.64 -9.81 -25.29
C GLU A 316 33.65 -9.02 -24.47
N LEU A 317 34.87 -9.57 -24.35
CA LEU A 317 35.99 -8.93 -23.66
C LEU A 317 36.34 -7.56 -24.25
N GLU A 318 36.22 -7.43 -25.57
CA GLU A 318 36.50 -6.19 -26.32
C GLU A 318 35.54 -5.06 -25.96
N SER A 319 34.25 -5.36 -25.73
CA SER A 319 33.25 -4.38 -25.30
C SER A 319 33.51 -3.82 -23.88
N ARG A 320 34.28 -4.56 -23.06
CA ARG A 320 34.58 -4.25 -21.66
C ARG A 320 35.96 -3.62 -21.46
N LEU A 321 36.79 -3.66 -22.50
CA LEU A 321 38.15 -3.14 -22.52
C LEU A 321 38.17 -1.90 -23.38
N ASN A 322 38.27 -0.72 -22.77
CA ASN A 322 38.43 0.53 -23.48
C ASN A 322 39.89 0.97 -23.44
N ILE A 323 40.52 1.00 -24.61
CA ILE A 323 41.87 1.52 -24.83
C ILE A 323 41.76 2.89 -25.48
N THR A 324 42.12 3.93 -24.73
CA THR A 324 42.24 5.28 -25.28
C THR A 324 43.70 5.56 -25.64
N LEU A 325 43.96 5.77 -26.92
CA LEU A 325 45.30 6.12 -27.42
C LEU A 325 45.54 7.62 -27.28
N ARG A 326 46.78 8.01 -26.96
CA ARG A 326 47.20 9.40 -27.11
C ARG A 326 47.71 9.64 -28.53
N LYS A 327 47.82 10.92 -28.89
CA LYS A 327 48.45 11.30 -30.16
C LYS A 327 49.94 10.99 -30.13
N TRP A 328 50.49 10.62 -31.29
CA TRP A 328 51.90 10.33 -31.48
C TRP A 328 52.45 11.14 -32.65
N VAL A 329 53.77 11.29 -32.72
CA VAL A 329 54.43 11.99 -33.85
C VAL A 329 54.54 11.00 -35.00
N ASP A 330 53.96 11.32 -36.16
CA ASP A 330 54.09 10.46 -37.35
C ASP A 330 55.43 10.67 -38.04
N PHE A 331 56.33 9.70 -37.89
CA PHE A 331 57.64 9.76 -38.52
C PHE A 331 57.67 9.19 -39.94
N ASN A 332 56.60 8.56 -40.43
CA ASN A 332 56.53 8.07 -41.81
C ASN A 332 56.25 9.22 -42.80
N THR A 333 55.55 10.26 -42.35
CA THR A 333 55.22 11.44 -43.16
C THR A 333 56.22 12.59 -43.01
N HIS A 334 57.31 12.42 -42.24
CA HIS A 334 58.31 13.45 -41.91
C HIS A 334 57.69 14.74 -41.32
N ALA A 335 56.50 14.66 -40.74
CA ALA A 335 55.79 15.80 -40.17
C ALA A 335 56.02 15.86 -38.65
N THR A 336 56.28 17.05 -38.12
CA THR A 336 56.40 17.29 -36.66
C THR A 336 55.04 17.35 -35.94
N ARG A 337 53.95 17.02 -36.64
CA ARG A 337 52.58 17.12 -36.11
C ARG A 337 52.19 15.83 -35.39
N LEU A 338 51.51 16.00 -34.25
CA LEU A 338 50.90 14.90 -33.52
C LEU A 338 49.65 14.40 -34.27
N VAL A 339 49.65 13.14 -34.67
CA VAL A 339 48.52 12.44 -35.30
C VAL A 339 47.90 11.44 -34.32
N ASP A 340 46.68 11.00 -34.61
CA ASP A 340 46.03 9.94 -33.84
C ASP A 340 46.77 8.61 -34.06
N ASP A 341 47.11 7.92 -32.97
CA ASP A 341 47.71 6.58 -33.05
C ASP A 341 46.62 5.53 -33.35
N VAL A 342 47.02 4.36 -33.83
CA VAL A 342 46.12 3.25 -34.16
C VAL A 342 46.65 1.97 -33.54
N LEU A 343 45.77 1.21 -32.89
CA LEU A 343 46.10 -0.13 -32.40
C LEU A 343 46.29 -1.07 -33.58
N VAL A 344 47.51 -1.55 -33.76
CA VAL A 344 47.83 -2.59 -34.76
C VAL A 344 47.84 -3.93 -34.06
N LYS A 345 46.95 -4.83 -34.50
CA LYS A 345 46.92 -6.21 -33.98
C LYS A 345 48.19 -6.95 -34.39
N ASP A 346 48.74 -7.73 -33.48
CA ASP A 346 49.80 -8.68 -33.80
C ASP A 346 49.19 -10.05 -34.10
N ASP A 347 49.13 -10.37 -35.39
CA ASP A 347 48.50 -11.59 -35.90
C ASP A 347 49.18 -12.89 -35.42
N LYS A 348 50.36 -12.80 -34.81
CA LYS A 348 51.05 -13.95 -34.21
C LYS A 348 50.39 -14.41 -32.90
N VAL A 349 49.53 -13.60 -32.28
CA VAL A 349 48.83 -13.95 -31.03
C VAL A 349 47.34 -14.12 -31.30
N LYS A 350 46.85 -15.36 -31.22
CA LYS A 350 45.44 -15.69 -31.40
C LYS A 350 44.60 -15.15 -30.24
N ILE A 351 43.49 -14.50 -30.59
CA ILE A 351 42.43 -14.14 -29.65
C ILE A 351 41.69 -15.43 -29.27
N VAL A 352 41.46 -15.63 -27.97
CA VAL A 352 40.72 -16.76 -27.43
C VAL A 352 39.58 -16.21 -26.59
N ASN A 353 38.36 -16.29 -27.12
CA ASN A 353 37.15 -15.76 -26.50
C ASN A 353 36.37 -16.80 -25.68
N SER A 354 36.89 -18.02 -25.55
CA SER A 354 36.25 -19.14 -24.86
C SER A 354 37.16 -19.76 -23.79
N GLY A 355 36.57 -20.45 -22.81
CA GLY A 355 37.30 -21.11 -21.73
C GLY A 355 37.54 -20.23 -20.48
N THR A 356 38.24 -20.81 -19.50
CA THR A 356 38.58 -20.16 -18.21
C THR A 356 39.66 -19.10 -18.37
N THR A 357 40.54 -19.21 -19.36
CA THR A 357 41.52 -18.19 -19.74
C THR A 357 41.19 -17.63 -21.11
N ARG A 358 40.84 -16.34 -21.18
CA ARG A 358 40.58 -15.60 -22.41
C ARG A 358 41.80 -14.78 -22.78
N ASN A 359 42.19 -14.79 -24.04
CA ASN A 359 43.29 -13.98 -24.55
C ASN A 359 42.71 -12.91 -25.47
N ALA A 360 42.87 -11.62 -25.11
CA ALA A 360 42.39 -10.51 -25.94
C ALA A 360 43.33 -10.20 -27.12
N GLY A 361 44.38 -11.01 -27.30
CA GLY A 361 45.39 -10.83 -28.32
C GLY A 361 46.57 -9.98 -27.85
N ARG A 362 47.44 -9.67 -28.80
CA ARG A 362 48.54 -8.72 -28.63
C ARG A 362 48.32 -7.54 -29.56
N TRP A 363 48.46 -6.35 -29.02
CA TRP A 363 48.26 -5.09 -29.73
C TRP A 363 49.53 -4.24 -29.66
N ILE A 364 49.81 -3.52 -30.74
CA ILE A 364 50.98 -2.67 -30.91
C ILE A 364 50.51 -1.23 -31.09
N THR A 365 51.19 -0.32 -30.41
CA THR A 365 50.90 1.12 -30.38
C THR A 365 52.21 1.90 -30.20
N HIS A 366 52.20 3.14 -30.65
CA HIS A 366 53.36 4.04 -30.69
C HIS A 366 53.29 5.12 -29.59
N ALA A 367 52.10 5.43 -29.07
CA ALA A 367 51.90 6.38 -27.99
C ALA A 367 51.59 5.70 -26.64
N PRO A 368 51.83 6.40 -25.51
CA PRO A 368 51.26 6.01 -24.24
C PRO A 368 49.74 5.88 -24.35
N LEU A 369 49.19 4.86 -23.73
CA LEU A 369 47.77 4.54 -23.82
C LEU A 369 47.14 4.48 -22.44
N LYS A 370 45.84 4.71 -22.39
CA LYS A 370 45.04 4.52 -21.19
C LYS A 370 44.18 3.28 -21.37
N VAL A 371 44.34 2.31 -20.47
CA VAL A 371 43.45 1.14 -20.42
C VAL A 371 42.42 1.37 -19.34
N SER A 372 41.16 1.17 -19.68
CA SER A 372 40.10 0.96 -18.72
C SER A 372 39.43 -0.38 -18.98
N PHE A 373 39.08 -1.07 -17.89
CA PHE A 373 38.48 -2.39 -17.96
C PHE A 373 37.39 -2.51 -16.91
N ASN A 374 36.23 -3.02 -17.32
CA ASN A 374 35.14 -3.30 -16.41
C ASN A 374 35.02 -4.81 -16.18
N ALA A 375 35.20 -5.26 -14.94
CA ALA A 375 35.08 -6.66 -14.54
C ALA A 375 33.59 -7.08 -14.48
N LEU A 376 33.30 -8.33 -14.87
CA LEU A 376 31.98 -8.96 -14.75
C LEU A 376 31.69 -9.37 -13.29
N LYS A 377 32.71 -9.70 -12.51
CA LYS A 377 32.53 -10.13 -11.13
C LYS A 377 33.45 -9.35 -10.21
N ASP A 378 32.95 -9.03 -9.02
CA ASP A 378 33.79 -8.49 -7.95
C ASP A 378 34.93 -9.47 -7.68
N GLU A 379 36.16 -8.99 -7.88
CA GLU A 379 37.41 -9.58 -7.36
C GLU A 379 37.84 -10.95 -7.91
N THR A 380 37.05 -11.61 -8.77
CA THR A 380 37.41 -12.95 -9.31
C THR A 380 38.06 -12.95 -10.69
N GLU A 381 37.92 -11.87 -11.45
CA GLU A 381 38.56 -11.75 -12.77
C GLU A 381 39.93 -11.09 -12.65
N VAL A 382 40.96 -11.77 -13.16
CA VAL A 382 42.32 -11.24 -13.21
C VAL A 382 42.62 -10.74 -14.62
N LEU A 383 42.73 -9.40 -14.78
CA LEU A 383 43.29 -8.81 -15.98
C LEU A 383 44.81 -8.86 -15.90
N LYS A 384 45.45 -9.47 -16.90
CA LYS A 384 46.89 -9.40 -17.07
C LYS A 384 47.23 -8.50 -18.24
N ILE A 385 48.04 -7.49 -17.98
CA ILE A 385 48.63 -6.61 -18.98
C ILE A 385 50.12 -6.91 -19.03
N ASN A 386 50.64 -7.33 -20.19
CA ASN A 386 52.05 -7.71 -20.35
C ASN A 386 52.53 -8.80 -19.38
N GLY A 387 51.63 -9.73 -19.07
CA GLY A 387 51.88 -10.84 -18.15
C GLY A 387 51.81 -10.47 -16.66
N GLN A 388 51.65 -9.18 -16.31
CA GLN A 388 51.51 -8.72 -14.93
C GLN A 388 50.04 -8.64 -14.53
N ARG A 389 49.72 -9.16 -13.34
CA ARG A 389 48.37 -9.14 -12.76
C ARG A 389 47.99 -7.72 -12.35
N VAL A 390 46.78 -7.34 -12.70
CA VAL A 390 46.11 -6.11 -12.29
C VAL A 390 44.88 -6.48 -11.48
N ASP A 391 44.79 -5.99 -10.25
CA ASP A 391 43.59 -6.17 -9.42
C ASP A 391 42.53 -5.13 -9.81
N VAL A 392 41.32 -5.60 -10.11
CA VAL A 392 40.18 -4.75 -10.46
C VAL A 392 39.38 -4.45 -9.19
N LEU A 393 39.49 -3.22 -8.69
CA LEU A 393 38.74 -2.77 -7.51
C LEU A 393 37.41 -2.13 -7.95
N ASN A 394 36.31 -2.41 -7.23
CA ASN A 394 34.98 -1.86 -7.53
C ASN A 394 34.52 -2.06 -9.00
N GLN A 395 34.84 -3.22 -9.58
CA GLN A 395 34.47 -3.60 -10.96
C GLN A 395 35.05 -2.70 -12.06
N ARG A 396 35.90 -1.72 -11.73
CA ARG A 396 36.48 -0.80 -12.71
C ARG A 396 37.97 -0.63 -12.47
N PHE A 397 38.73 -0.92 -13.50
CA PHE A 397 40.15 -0.63 -13.57
C PHE A 397 40.41 0.51 -14.55
N GLU A 398 41.36 1.37 -14.21
CA GLU A 398 41.84 2.45 -15.08
C GLU A 398 43.33 2.68 -14.82
N THR A 399 44.16 2.60 -15.85
CA THR A 399 45.59 2.91 -15.76
C THR A 399 46.11 3.59 -17.02
N ASN A 400 47.20 4.35 -16.87
CA ASN A 400 47.98 4.83 -17.99
C ASN A 400 49.20 3.93 -18.16
N LEU A 401 49.37 3.35 -19.34
CA LEU A 401 50.56 2.62 -19.72
C LEU A 401 51.49 3.58 -20.47
N ASN A 402 52.62 3.90 -19.83
CA ASN A 402 53.66 4.74 -20.41
C ASN A 402 54.85 3.87 -20.82
N ASP A 403 55.51 4.24 -21.92
CA ASP A 403 56.82 3.67 -22.28
C ASP A 403 57.90 4.39 -21.46
N ASN A 404 58.44 3.73 -20.44
CA ASN A 404 59.50 4.29 -19.59
C ASN A 404 60.91 3.81 -19.99
N ARG A 405 61.05 3.12 -21.12
CA ARG A 405 62.36 2.65 -21.60
C ARG A 405 63.28 3.82 -21.89
N LYS A 406 64.54 3.73 -21.48
CA LYS A 406 65.54 4.80 -21.73
C LYS A 406 65.90 4.91 -23.22
N ASN A 407 65.84 3.82 -23.97
CA ASN A 407 66.07 3.79 -25.41
C ASN A 407 65.43 2.55 -26.06
N SER A 408 65.56 2.42 -27.38
CA SER A 408 64.93 1.33 -28.15
C SER A 408 65.51 -0.06 -27.96
N SER A 409 66.67 -0.15 -27.31
CA SER A 409 67.37 -1.41 -27.04
C SER A 409 67.14 -1.88 -25.60
N ASP A 410 66.44 -1.09 -24.80
CA ASP A 410 66.07 -1.38 -23.43
C ASP A 410 64.94 -2.43 -23.40
N ASN A 411 65.28 -3.65 -22.98
CA ASN A 411 64.37 -4.77 -22.83
C ASN A 411 63.90 -4.97 -21.38
N GLU A 412 64.22 -4.04 -20.47
CA GLU A 412 63.85 -4.17 -19.07
C GLU A 412 62.33 -4.00 -18.90
N ARG A 413 61.71 -4.98 -18.21
CA ARG A 413 60.29 -4.99 -17.89
C ARG A 413 60.00 -4.07 -16.68
N GLU A 414 60.35 -2.79 -16.77
CA GLU A 414 60.08 -1.86 -15.68
C GLU A 414 58.75 -1.12 -15.86
N PHE A 415 57.78 -1.48 -15.03
CA PHE A 415 56.66 -0.61 -14.67
C PHE A 415 57.08 0.15 -13.39
N ASN A 416 57.29 1.46 -13.54
CA ASN A 416 57.68 2.47 -12.54
C ASN A 416 58.03 2.02 -11.10
N HIS A 417 59.32 2.16 -10.81
CA HIS A 417 59.96 2.49 -9.54
C HIS A 417 59.09 3.41 -8.63
N GLY A 418 58.79 2.97 -7.39
CA GLY A 418 58.13 3.84 -6.39
C GLY A 418 57.42 3.18 -5.20
N TYR A 419 57.11 1.88 -5.23
CA TYR A 419 56.52 1.19 -4.07
C TYR A 419 57.59 0.41 -3.31
N GLN A 420 58.06 0.94 -2.18
CA GLN A 420 58.86 0.16 -1.23
C GLN A 420 57.93 -0.60 -0.27
N PRO A 421 57.95 -1.94 -0.25
CA PRO A 421 57.38 -2.69 0.86
C PRO A 421 58.18 -2.32 2.11
N LYS A 422 57.52 -1.93 3.20
CA LYS A 422 58.18 -1.81 4.50
C LYS A 422 58.86 -3.15 4.80
N GLU A 423 60.19 -3.14 4.92
CA GLU A 423 60.96 -4.29 5.38
C GLU A 423 60.42 -4.76 6.72
N ASN A 424 59.78 -5.94 6.74
CA ASN A 424 59.62 -6.68 7.96
C ASN A 424 61.01 -7.12 8.41
N LYS A 425 61.56 -6.42 9.41
CA LYS A 425 62.76 -6.83 10.13
C LYS A 425 62.62 -8.29 10.56
N LYS A 426 63.31 -9.19 9.85
CA LYS A 426 63.65 -10.53 10.35
C LYS A 426 64.45 -10.34 11.65
N LYS A 427 63.80 -10.50 12.80
CA LYS A 427 64.50 -10.73 14.07
C LYS A 427 65.17 -12.10 13.98
N ARG A 428 66.48 -12.06 13.77
CA ARG A 428 67.45 -13.14 14.09
C ARG A 428 67.12 -13.72 15.47
N TRP A 429 66.81 -15.01 15.53
CA TRP A 429 67.17 -15.83 16.69
C TRP A 429 68.28 -16.77 16.24
N LYS A 430 69.44 -16.60 16.85
CA LYS A 430 70.63 -17.43 16.68
C LYS A 430 70.34 -18.84 17.18
N GLU A 431 70.92 -19.81 16.48
CA GLU A 431 71.14 -21.16 16.95
C GLU A 431 71.76 -21.17 18.36
N LEU A 432 71.22 -22.01 19.23
CA LEU A 432 72.00 -22.71 20.25
C LEU A 432 71.75 -24.20 20.06
N SER A 433 72.86 -24.88 19.88
CA SER A 433 73.05 -26.29 19.59
C SER A 433 72.85 -27.18 20.83
N PHE A 434 72.74 -28.50 20.55
CA PHE A 434 72.80 -29.65 21.48
C PHE A 434 71.57 -29.85 22.39
N LYS A 435 71.04 -31.05 22.63
CA LYS A 435 71.61 -32.40 22.67
C LYS A 435 70.48 -33.43 22.51
N LYS A 436 70.84 -34.55 21.89
CA LYS A 436 70.23 -35.89 21.98
C LYS A 436 69.92 -36.24 23.45
N TRP A 437 68.89 -37.07 23.72
CA TRP A 437 68.96 -38.34 24.47
C TRP A 437 67.55 -38.86 24.81
N ILE A 438 67.31 -40.10 24.39
CA ILE A 438 66.23 -41.07 24.67
C ILE A 438 64.85 -40.74 24.10
#